data_AF-M5FVT4-F1
#
_entry.id   AF-M5FVT4-F1
#
_cell.length_a   1.000
_cell.length_b   1.000
_cell.length_c   1.000
_cell.angle_alpha   90.00
_cell.angle_beta   90.00
_cell.angle_gamma   90.00
#
_symmetry.space_group_name_H-M   'P 1'
#
loop_
_entity.id
_entity.type
_entity.pdbx_description
1 polymer ?
#
loop_
_entity_poly.entity_id
_entity_poly.type
_entity_poly.pdbx_seq_one_letter_code
_entity_poly.pdbx_strand_id
1 'polypeptide(L)'
;MSKSTEEGQQLGNTQSSGRSSLPVLSYDVWSDILRYAKRQDLIRLCLVSSMFNRIAAKRLYLSVRFFDVPDLYPFYRTVRGNPILAGHVAALELDMRSYKNDRMSKRHITDAPAFMRMIFHLIGQLDNLKKICFKFRILNSLVCKAFSINLGHMRPRLSSFRFYGLFECSALPVLSSQSLLETVALEYSSRSDGSPELASLPPDALPRLRRFICNSYSSAQVVRGRPVELFVVDRRSAYVNISPEQLPTCLQDLHMSTRGILLLELAIDSLYATTTLCKIQEATPDLQQLELNTSDFWVNQMRDLTSPESLDAFRKFAQLESFKIDARQADDMPFTAFEFAIRSILRARPTLRVLALWDYAQDKVYSLNTIARYAPTGEFPYRIARGRWGD
;
A
#
# COMPACT_ATOMS: atom_id res chain seq x y z
N MET A 1 24.96 25.85 -77.99
CA MET A 1 26.17 26.58 -78.43
C MET A 1 26.44 27.63 -77.35
N SER A 2 27.53 27.63 -76.60
CA SER A 2 28.78 26.85 -76.61
C SER A 2 29.22 26.63 -75.13
N LYS A 3 29.85 25.51 -74.68
CA LYS A 3 31.30 25.22 -74.66
C LYS A 3 32.18 26.48 -74.47
N SER A 4 33.18 26.58 -73.59
CA SER A 4 34.06 25.59 -72.89
C SER A 4 34.98 26.35 -71.89
N THR A 5 35.74 25.79 -70.92
CA THR A 5 35.86 24.47 -70.22
C THR A 5 36.99 24.57 -69.16
N GLU A 6 36.87 23.90 -67.99
CA GLU A 6 37.94 23.64 -66.95
C GLU A 6 38.60 24.90 -66.29
N GLU A 7 39.28 24.87 -65.13
CA GLU A 7 39.77 23.87 -64.15
C GLU A 7 39.76 24.61 -62.77
N GLY A 8 39.57 24.02 -61.58
CA GLY A 8 40.36 22.96 -60.97
C GLY A 8 40.95 23.44 -59.61
N GLN A 9 40.33 23.10 -58.48
CA GLN A 9 41.03 23.03 -57.18
C GLN A 9 40.30 22.11 -56.19
N GLN A 10 40.85 20.91 -56.00
CA GLN A 10 40.57 20.07 -54.84
C GLN A 10 41.45 20.53 -53.68
N LEU A 11 40.85 20.69 -52.50
CA LEU A 11 41.41 20.66 -51.13
C LEU A 11 40.25 21.20 -50.27
N GLY A 12 39.65 20.50 -49.31
CA GLY A 12 40.09 19.33 -48.58
C GLY A 12 39.59 19.53 -47.15
N ASN A 13 38.58 18.77 -46.74
CA ASN A 13 38.31 18.38 -45.34
C ASN A 13 36.96 17.68 -45.24
N THR A 14 37.01 16.36 -45.42
CA THR A 14 36.00 15.42 -44.97
C THR A 14 35.87 15.53 -43.45
N GLN A 15 35.00 16.43 -42.95
CA GLN A 15 34.47 16.26 -41.60
C GLN A 15 33.55 15.04 -41.62
N SER A 16 34.15 13.88 -41.39
CA SER A 16 33.43 12.69 -40.95
C SER A 16 32.76 13.03 -39.63
N SER A 17 31.50 13.50 -39.71
CA SER A 17 30.63 13.59 -38.55
C SER A 17 30.48 12.17 -38.01
N GLY A 18 31.30 11.88 -37.00
CA GLY A 18 31.34 10.61 -36.31
C GLY A 18 30.02 10.40 -35.61
N ARG A 19 29.03 9.88 -36.35
CA ARG A 19 27.87 9.20 -35.79
C ARG A 19 28.43 8.03 -35.01
N SER A 20 28.69 8.25 -33.73
CA SER A 20 28.93 7.22 -32.73
C SER A 20 27.70 6.32 -32.73
N SER A 21 27.76 5.26 -33.53
CA SER A 21 26.74 4.22 -33.55
C SER A 21 26.66 3.67 -32.14
N LEU A 22 25.52 3.88 -31.48
CA LEU A 22 25.27 3.34 -30.15
C LEU A 22 25.60 1.84 -30.16
N PRO A 23 26.27 1.31 -29.11
CA PRO A 23 26.62 -0.09 -29.07
C PRO A 23 25.35 -0.94 -29.25
N VAL A 24 25.45 -1.96 -30.10
CA VAL A 24 24.34 -2.85 -30.45
C VAL A 24 24.08 -3.82 -29.29
N LEU A 25 23.49 -3.29 -28.22
CA LEU A 25 23.01 -4.09 -27.09
C LEU A 25 21.65 -4.72 -27.43
N SER A 26 21.38 -5.90 -26.87
CA SER A 26 20.09 -6.57 -27.06
C SER A 26 18.93 -5.79 -26.43
N TYR A 27 17.71 -6.11 -26.87
CA TYR A 27 16.48 -5.51 -26.32
C TYR A 27 16.40 -5.66 -24.79
N ASP A 28 16.79 -6.81 -24.25
CA ASP A 28 16.70 -7.10 -22.81
C ASP A 28 17.70 -6.26 -22.01
N VAL A 29 18.94 -6.13 -22.50
CA VAL A 29 19.97 -5.27 -21.89
C VAL A 29 19.51 -3.80 -21.88
N TRP A 30 18.94 -3.31 -22.99
CA TRP A 30 18.36 -1.96 -23.01
C TRP A 30 17.14 -1.82 -22.08
N SER A 31 16.28 -2.83 -22.01
CA SER A 31 15.12 -2.84 -21.10
C SER A 31 15.56 -2.79 -19.63
N ASP A 32 16.71 -3.39 -19.30
CA ASP A 32 17.30 -3.34 -17.96
C ASP A 32 18.04 -2.04 -17.67
N ILE A 33 18.83 -1.48 -18.61
CA ILE A 33 19.43 -0.15 -18.44
C ILE A 33 18.35 0.90 -18.21
N LEU A 34 17.29 0.89 -19.03
CA LEU A 34 16.20 1.86 -18.95
C LEU A 34 15.25 1.65 -17.76
N ARG A 35 15.44 0.61 -16.93
CA ARG A 35 14.71 0.47 -15.65
C ARG A 35 15.14 1.52 -14.62
N TYR A 36 16.32 2.12 -14.79
CA TYR A 36 16.89 3.15 -13.92
C TYR A 36 16.69 4.59 -14.44
N ALA A 37 16.18 4.77 -15.67
CA ALA A 37 15.99 6.08 -16.27
C ALA A 37 14.82 6.84 -15.62
N LYS A 38 14.95 8.16 -15.43
CA LYS A 38 13.87 8.98 -14.86
C LYS A 38 12.77 9.18 -15.90
N ARG A 39 11.56 9.53 -15.45
CA ARG A 39 10.39 9.78 -16.32
C ARG A 39 10.69 10.78 -17.46
N GLN A 40 11.48 11.83 -17.18
CA GLN A 40 11.89 12.82 -18.19
C GLN A 40 12.84 12.23 -19.24
N ASP A 41 13.78 11.38 -18.83
CA ASP A 41 14.73 10.72 -19.73
C ASP A 41 14.01 9.72 -20.63
N LEU A 42 13.06 8.95 -20.08
CA LEU A 42 12.19 8.06 -20.85
C LEU A 42 11.38 8.81 -21.93
N ILE A 43 10.86 10.00 -21.63
CA ILE A 43 10.16 10.84 -22.62
C ILE A 43 11.12 11.26 -23.75
N ARG A 44 12.36 11.65 -23.43
CA ARG A 44 13.38 12.00 -24.44
C ARG A 44 13.77 10.79 -25.28
N LEU A 45 13.95 9.62 -24.66
CA LEU A 45 14.28 8.36 -25.32
C LEU A 45 13.20 7.90 -26.31
N CYS A 46 11.93 8.24 -26.07
CA CYS A 46 10.86 8.01 -27.04
C CYS A 46 11.06 8.75 -28.39
N LEU A 47 11.92 9.77 -28.43
CA LEU A 47 12.22 10.55 -29.63
C LEU A 47 13.52 10.11 -30.32
N VAL A 48 14.33 9.24 -29.71
CA VAL A 48 15.67 8.85 -30.21
C VAL A 48 15.58 7.77 -31.29
N SER A 49 14.79 6.72 -31.07
CA SER A 49 14.59 5.65 -32.05
C SER A 49 13.29 4.88 -31.79
N SER A 50 12.80 4.13 -32.77
CA SER A 50 11.63 3.25 -32.62
C SER A 50 11.81 2.16 -31.57
N MET A 51 13.03 1.62 -31.43
CA MET A 51 13.38 0.65 -30.37
C MET A 51 13.29 1.29 -28.99
N PHE A 52 13.91 2.46 -28.80
CA PHE A 52 13.86 3.17 -27.52
C PHE A 52 12.44 3.63 -27.19
N ASN A 53 11.67 4.08 -28.19
CA ASN A 53 10.25 4.39 -28.05
C ASN A 53 9.46 3.20 -27.51
N ARG A 54 9.61 2.00 -28.08
CA ARG A 54 8.90 0.80 -27.60
C ARG A 54 9.23 0.47 -26.14
N ILE A 55 10.51 0.51 -25.75
CA ILE A 55 10.95 0.21 -24.37
C ILE A 55 10.48 1.30 -23.40
N ALA A 56 10.71 2.57 -23.74
CA ALA A 56 10.40 3.71 -22.89
C ALA A 56 8.89 3.94 -22.75
N ALA A 57 8.10 3.80 -23.82
CA ALA A 57 6.64 3.84 -23.77
C ALA A 57 6.09 2.72 -22.88
N LYS A 58 6.57 1.48 -23.01
CA LYS A 58 6.20 0.38 -22.11
C LYS A 58 6.49 0.73 -20.64
N ARG A 59 7.64 1.33 -20.31
CA ARG A 59 7.97 1.78 -18.95
C ARG A 59 7.09 2.93 -18.48
N LEU A 60 6.85 3.95 -19.32
CA LEU A 60 6.06 5.16 -19.01
C LEU A 60 4.58 4.87 -18.75
N TYR A 61 4.01 3.88 -19.46
CA TYR A 61 2.60 3.51 -19.38
C TYR A 61 2.34 2.32 -18.44
N LEU A 62 3.37 1.62 -17.96
CA LEU A 62 3.22 0.44 -17.08
C LEU A 62 2.35 0.72 -15.84
N SER A 63 2.56 1.89 -15.23
CA SER A 63 1.82 2.37 -14.07
C SER A 63 1.47 3.84 -14.27
N VAL A 64 0.19 4.14 -14.40
CA VAL A 64 -0.32 5.50 -14.62
C VAL A 64 -1.08 5.99 -13.39
N ARG A 65 -0.88 7.26 -13.04
CA ARG A 65 -1.51 7.92 -11.90
C ARG A 65 -2.07 9.26 -12.34
N PHE A 66 -3.32 9.53 -11.98
CA PHE A 66 -4.04 10.76 -12.26
C PHE A 66 -4.49 11.39 -10.95
N PHE A 67 -4.41 12.71 -10.85
CA PHE A 67 -4.84 13.47 -9.67
C PHE A 67 -6.13 14.28 -9.95
N ASP A 68 -6.48 14.46 -11.23
CA ASP A 68 -7.67 15.17 -11.66
C ASP A 68 -8.30 14.56 -12.94
N VAL A 69 -9.58 14.85 -13.20
CA VAL A 69 -10.35 14.42 -14.38
C VAL A 69 -9.81 15.00 -15.69
N PRO A 70 -9.38 16.29 -15.77
CA PRO A 70 -8.80 16.86 -16.98
C PRO A 70 -7.56 16.12 -17.47
N ASP A 71 -6.74 15.56 -16.58
CA ASP A 71 -5.56 14.75 -16.97
C ASP A 71 -5.95 13.37 -17.52
N LEU A 72 -7.05 12.81 -17.02
CA LEU A 72 -7.56 11.49 -17.39
C LEU A 72 -8.12 11.49 -18.82
N TYR A 73 -8.66 12.63 -19.31
CA TYR A 73 -9.32 12.71 -20.60
C TYR A 73 -8.37 12.62 -21.83
N PRO A 74 -7.23 13.34 -21.90
CA PRO A 74 -6.22 13.13 -22.92
C PRO A 74 -5.69 11.70 -22.94
N PHE A 75 -5.41 11.13 -21.76
CA PHE A 75 -4.96 9.74 -21.64
C PHE A 75 -5.99 8.76 -22.19
N TYR A 76 -7.27 8.92 -21.82
CA TYR A 76 -8.37 8.13 -22.36
C TYR A 76 -8.45 8.21 -23.89
N ARG A 77 -8.34 9.40 -24.49
CA ARG A 77 -8.27 9.55 -25.96
C ARG A 77 -7.06 8.83 -26.56
N THR A 78 -5.87 8.97 -25.97
CA THR A 78 -4.63 8.33 -26.44
C THR A 78 -4.72 6.81 -26.40
N VAL A 79 -5.18 6.24 -25.28
CA VAL A 79 -5.34 4.80 -25.08
C VAL A 79 -6.39 4.21 -26.01
N ARG A 80 -7.55 4.89 -26.16
CA ARG A 80 -8.62 4.47 -27.07
C ARG A 80 -8.17 4.41 -28.54
N GLY A 81 -7.27 5.30 -28.95
CA GLY A 81 -6.68 5.31 -30.29
C GLY A 81 -5.45 4.40 -30.45
N ASN A 82 -4.92 3.81 -29.38
CA ASN A 82 -3.67 3.05 -29.41
C ASN A 82 -3.74 1.81 -28.49
N PRO A 83 -4.19 0.65 -29.00
CA PRO A 83 -4.33 -0.56 -28.21
C PRO A 83 -2.98 -1.13 -27.72
N ILE A 84 -1.86 -0.80 -28.39
CA ILE A 84 -0.51 -1.21 -27.96
C ILE A 84 -0.15 -0.51 -26.64
N LEU A 85 -0.40 0.81 -26.55
CA LEU A 85 -0.25 1.56 -25.31
C LEU A 85 -1.23 1.10 -24.23
N ALA A 86 -2.49 0.81 -24.60
CA ALA A 86 -3.48 0.24 -23.68
C ALA A 86 -2.99 -1.07 -23.05
N GLY A 87 -2.44 -1.96 -23.88
CA GLY A 87 -1.83 -3.23 -23.46
C GLY A 87 -0.53 -3.09 -22.66
N HIS A 88 0.05 -1.91 -22.51
CA HIS A 88 1.18 -1.68 -21.60
C HIS A 88 0.74 -1.36 -20.17
N VAL A 89 -0.49 -0.89 -19.96
CA VAL A 89 -0.96 -0.45 -18.64
C VAL A 89 -1.28 -1.64 -17.74
N ALA A 90 -0.44 -1.86 -16.72
CA ALA A 90 -0.63 -2.91 -15.73
C ALA A 90 -1.18 -2.38 -14.39
N ALA A 91 -1.01 -1.08 -14.12
CA ALA A 91 -1.51 -0.41 -12.92
C ALA A 91 -2.14 0.96 -13.23
N LEU A 92 -3.31 1.21 -12.63
CA LEU A 92 -4.05 2.48 -12.71
C LEU A 92 -4.32 3.01 -11.29
N GLU A 93 -3.89 4.23 -11.01
CA GLU A 93 -4.24 4.98 -9.81
C GLU A 93 -5.03 6.25 -10.14
N LEU A 94 -6.20 6.43 -9.53
CA LEU A 94 -6.99 7.66 -9.60
C LEU A 94 -7.04 8.30 -8.21
N ASP A 95 -6.30 9.38 -8.00
CA ASP A 95 -6.16 10.10 -6.73
C ASP A 95 -6.89 11.43 -6.72
N MET A 96 -8.22 11.35 -6.75
CA MET A 96 -9.14 12.49 -6.87
C MET A 96 -9.41 13.21 -5.53
N ARG A 97 -8.59 12.98 -4.49
CA ARG A 97 -8.80 13.58 -3.15
C ARG A 97 -8.67 15.11 -3.16
N SER A 98 -7.83 15.65 -4.05
CA SER A 98 -7.57 17.09 -4.19
C SER A 98 -8.68 17.86 -4.92
N TYR A 99 -9.60 17.16 -5.58
CA TYR A 99 -10.69 17.75 -6.41
C TYR A 99 -11.82 18.38 -5.58
N LYS A 100 -11.56 18.72 -4.30
CA LYS A 100 -12.53 19.26 -3.34
C LYS A 100 -12.64 20.79 -3.32
N ASN A 101 -11.65 21.51 -3.84
CA ASN A 101 -11.29 22.80 -3.24
C ASN A 101 -11.95 24.09 -3.76
N ASP A 102 -12.84 24.10 -4.77
CA ASP A 102 -13.36 25.42 -5.24
C ASP A 102 -14.78 25.51 -5.85
N ARG A 103 -15.24 24.63 -6.76
CA ARG A 103 -16.48 24.91 -7.57
C ARG A 103 -17.52 23.78 -7.67
N MET A 104 -17.42 22.81 -6.77
CA MET A 104 -17.79 21.41 -7.07
C MET A 104 -19.11 20.87 -6.51
N SER A 105 -19.78 21.55 -5.57
CA SER A 105 -20.88 20.92 -4.81
C SER A 105 -22.21 20.75 -5.56
N LYS A 106 -22.49 21.56 -6.60
CA LYS A 106 -23.80 21.56 -7.30
C LYS A 106 -23.78 21.01 -8.73
N ARG A 107 -22.68 21.12 -9.49
CA ARG A 107 -22.62 20.69 -10.90
C ARG A 107 -22.32 19.21 -11.12
N HIS A 108 -21.96 18.45 -10.09
CA HIS A 108 -21.37 17.11 -10.29
C HIS A 108 -22.35 15.94 -10.17
N ILE A 109 -23.58 16.18 -9.71
CA ILE A 109 -24.64 15.15 -9.78
C ILE A 109 -25.00 14.86 -11.24
N THR A 110 -25.01 15.87 -12.11
CA THR A 110 -25.32 15.73 -13.54
C THR A 110 -24.19 15.09 -14.34
N ASP A 111 -22.93 15.34 -13.99
CA ASP A 111 -21.77 14.87 -14.77
C ASP A 111 -21.21 13.51 -14.29
N ALA A 112 -21.56 13.06 -13.08
CA ALA A 112 -21.13 11.77 -12.53
C ALA A 112 -21.38 10.56 -13.47
N PRO A 113 -22.54 10.45 -14.17
CA PRO A 113 -22.76 9.35 -15.14
C PRO A 113 -21.84 9.41 -16.37
N ALA A 114 -21.40 10.60 -16.80
CA ALA A 114 -20.43 10.74 -17.89
C ALA A 114 -19.03 10.33 -17.44
N PHE A 115 -18.61 10.80 -16.25
CA PHE A 115 -17.34 10.44 -15.63
C PHE A 115 -17.22 8.94 -15.35
N MET A 116 -18.24 8.31 -14.77
CA MET A 116 -18.25 6.86 -14.53
C MET A 116 -18.15 6.08 -15.84
N ARG A 117 -18.94 6.42 -16.86
CA ARG A 117 -18.85 5.77 -18.19
C ARG A 117 -17.45 5.89 -18.80
N MET A 118 -16.80 7.04 -18.67
CA MET A 118 -15.42 7.23 -19.15
C MET A 118 -14.44 6.32 -18.39
N ILE A 119 -14.51 6.26 -17.05
CA ILE A 119 -13.64 5.40 -16.24
C ILE A 119 -13.83 3.92 -16.59
N PHE A 120 -15.07 3.43 -16.63
CA PHE A 120 -15.33 2.02 -16.88
C PHE A 120 -15.02 1.62 -18.34
N HIS A 121 -15.23 2.52 -19.31
CA HIS A 121 -14.80 2.27 -20.69
C HIS A 121 -13.27 2.28 -20.82
N LEU A 122 -12.57 3.19 -20.14
CA LEU A 122 -11.10 3.18 -20.05
C LEU A 122 -10.60 1.87 -19.44
N ILE A 123 -11.08 1.48 -18.25
CA ILE A 123 -10.72 0.21 -17.60
C ILE A 123 -10.97 -0.98 -18.53
N GLY A 124 -12.09 -0.98 -19.27
CA GLY A 124 -12.42 -2.00 -20.27
C GLY A 124 -11.38 -2.15 -21.38
N GLN A 125 -10.70 -1.07 -21.78
CA GLN A 125 -9.66 -1.06 -22.81
C GLN A 125 -8.27 -1.48 -22.31
N LEU A 126 -8.01 -1.40 -21.00
CA LEU A 126 -6.68 -1.72 -20.43
C LEU A 126 -6.51 -3.23 -20.25
N ASP A 127 -6.33 -3.98 -21.34
CA ASP A 127 -6.39 -5.45 -21.32
C ASP A 127 -5.50 -6.13 -20.27
N ASN A 128 -4.29 -5.59 -20.04
CA ASN A 128 -3.30 -6.11 -19.09
C ASN A 128 -3.37 -5.50 -17.67
N LEU A 129 -4.45 -4.77 -17.33
CA LEU A 129 -4.61 -4.12 -16.04
C LEU A 129 -4.77 -5.14 -14.91
N LYS A 130 -3.77 -5.21 -14.02
CA LYS A 130 -3.72 -6.11 -12.85
C LYS A 130 -3.90 -5.39 -11.51
N LYS A 131 -3.61 -4.08 -11.47
CA LYS A 131 -3.67 -3.28 -10.24
C LYS A 131 -4.55 -2.05 -10.44
N ILE A 132 -5.52 -1.86 -9.55
CA ILE A 132 -6.36 -0.66 -9.51
C ILE A 132 -6.29 -0.04 -8.11
N CYS A 133 -6.08 1.27 -8.05
CA CYS A 133 -6.11 2.05 -6.84
C CYS A 133 -7.02 3.27 -7.02
N PHE A 134 -8.13 3.29 -6.30
CA PHE A 134 -9.06 4.42 -6.26
C PHE A 134 -8.90 5.16 -4.95
N LYS A 135 -8.61 6.46 -4.99
CA LYS A 135 -8.64 7.34 -3.82
C LYS A 135 -9.67 8.43 -4.10
N PHE A 136 -10.91 8.11 -3.79
CA PHE A 136 -12.05 8.99 -3.99
C PHE A 136 -12.57 9.53 -2.66
N ARG A 137 -13.33 10.62 -2.74
CA ARG A 137 -14.23 11.06 -1.65
C ARG A 137 -15.57 11.44 -2.27
N ILE A 138 -16.24 10.45 -2.87
CA ILE A 138 -17.58 10.63 -3.43
C ILE A 138 -18.55 10.68 -2.25
N LEU A 139 -19.20 11.83 -2.05
CA LEU A 139 -20.16 12.06 -0.95
C LEU A 139 -21.61 11.74 -1.34
N ASN A 140 -21.84 11.26 -2.57
CA ASN A 140 -23.17 10.91 -3.07
C ASN A 140 -23.35 9.39 -3.06
N SER A 141 -24.22 8.91 -2.16
CA SER A 141 -24.55 7.50 -1.95
C SER A 141 -24.95 6.76 -3.24
N LEU A 142 -25.78 7.37 -4.09
CA LEU A 142 -26.22 6.76 -5.35
C LEU A 142 -25.07 6.58 -6.34
N VAL A 143 -24.18 7.57 -6.45
CA VAL A 143 -22.97 7.47 -7.29
C VAL A 143 -22.01 6.42 -6.74
N CYS A 144 -21.81 6.35 -5.42
CA CYS A 144 -21.01 5.31 -4.78
C CYS A 144 -21.56 3.89 -5.04
N LYS A 145 -22.87 3.69 -4.90
CA LYS A 145 -23.55 2.41 -5.17
C LYS A 145 -23.46 2.03 -6.65
N ALA A 146 -23.72 2.95 -7.57
CA ALA A 146 -23.55 2.73 -9.00
C ALA A 146 -22.10 2.37 -9.36
N PHE A 147 -21.12 3.07 -8.77
CA PHE A 147 -19.70 2.77 -8.98
C PHE A 147 -19.34 1.37 -8.47
N SER A 148 -19.76 1.01 -7.27
CA SER A 148 -19.60 -0.33 -6.67
C SER A 148 -20.16 -1.44 -7.57
N ILE A 149 -21.37 -1.30 -8.10
CA ILE A 149 -21.99 -2.26 -9.03
C ILE A 149 -21.16 -2.39 -10.31
N ASN A 150 -20.72 -1.27 -10.91
CA ASN A 150 -19.90 -1.29 -12.12
C ASN A 150 -18.52 -1.93 -11.91
N LEU A 151 -17.94 -1.85 -10.70
CA LEU A 151 -16.72 -2.60 -10.36
C LEU A 151 -16.95 -4.12 -10.40
N GLY A 152 -18.15 -4.59 -10.02
CA GLY A 152 -18.52 -5.99 -10.13
C GLY A 152 -18.52 -6.51 -11.58
N HIS A 153 -18.84 -5.66 -12.55
CA HIS A 153 -18.84 -6.00 -13.98
C HIS A 153 -17.46 -5.91 -14.67
N MET A 154 -16.38 -5.60 -13.95
CA MET A 154 -15.02 -5.64 -14.51
C MET A 154 -14.60 -7.07 -14.85
N ARG A 155 -13.81 -7.24 -15.91
CA ARG A 155 -13.23 -8.56 -16.28
C ARG A 155 -12.41 -9.14 -15.11
N PRO A 156 -12.47 -10.45 -14.83
CA PRO A 156 -11.76 -11.11 -13.72
C PRO A 156 -10.25 -11.21 -13.99
N ARG A 157 -9.48 -10.18 -13.63
CA ARG A 157 -8.02 -10.12 -13.92
C ARG A 157 -7.16 -9.38 -12.89
N LEU A 158 -7.77 -8.75 -11.88
CA LEU A 158 -7.04 -7.98 -10.90
C LEU A 158 -6.30 -8.91 -9.93
N SER A 159 -5.02 -8.66 -9.70
CA SER A 159 -4.26 -9.23 -8.58
C SER A 159 -4.12 -8.26 -7.41
N SER A 160 -4.33 -6.95 -7.64
CA SER A 160 -4.40 -5.96 -6.57
C SER A 160 -5.54 -4.96 -6.75
N PHE A 161 -6.33 -4.78 -5.70
CA PHE A 161 -7.40 -3.79 -5.66
C PHE A 161 -7.27 -2.94 -4.40
N ARG A 162 -7.35 -1.61 -4.56
CA ARG A 162 -7.39 -0.67 -3.45
C ARG A 162 -8.51 0.34 -3.66
N PHE A 163 -9.35 0.54 -2.66
CA PHE A 163 -10.35 1.60 -2.64
C PHE A 163 -10.24 2.35 -1.33
N TYR A 164 -9.94 3.65 -1.42
CA TYR A 164 -9.92 4.57 -0.30
C TYR A 164 -11.13 5.51 -0.38
N GLY A 165 -11.88 5.63 0.72
CA GLY A 165 -13.06 6.48 0.83
C GLY A 165 -14.37 5.84 0.35
N LEU A 166 -14.60 4.55 0.67
CA LEU A 166 -15.90 3.88 0.44
C LEU A 166 -16.97 4.55 1.32
N PHE A 167 -17.96 5.21 0.70
CA PHE A 167 -19.07 5.88 1.39
C PHE A 167 -20.40 5.24 0.97
N GLU A 168 -21.10 4.63 1.94
CA GLU A 168 -22.39 3.95 1.75
C GLU A 168 -22.42 2.97 0.55
N CYS A 169 -21.31 2.32 0.25
CA CYS A 169 -21.20 1.37 -0.85
C CYS A 169 -20.42 0.11 -0.46
N SER A 170 -20.73 -0.96 -1.19
CA SER A 170 -20.22 -2.30 -0.93
C SER A 170 -18.93 -2.56 -1.70
N ALA A 171 -17.95 -3.22 -1.07
CA ALA A 171 -16.83 -3.83 -1.79
C ALA A 171 -17.18 -5.21 -2.36
N LEU A 172 -18.30 -5.83 -1.93
CA LEU A 172 -18.69 -7.19 -2.30
C LEU A 172 -18.73 -7.45 -3.82
N PRO A 173 -19.31 -6.59 -4.70
CA PRO A 173 -19.40 -6.90 -6.12
C PRO A 173 -18.05 -7.14 -6.80
N VAL A 174 -17.03 -6.36 -6.42
CA VAL A 174 -15.67 -6.47 -6.98
C VAL A 174 -14.86 -7.58 -6.33
N LEU A 175 -15.10 -7.88 -5.05
CA LEU A 175 -14.47 -9.04 -4.42
C LEU A 175 -15.02 -10.35 -5.03
N SER A 176 -16.34 -10.47 -5.17
CA SER A 176 -16.97 -11.65 -5.78
C SER A 176 -16.59 -11.85 -7.25
N SER A 177 -16.28 -10.79 -8.01
CA SER A 177 -15.93 -10.92 -9.44
C SER A 177 -14.43 -11.08 -9.74
N GLN A 178 -13.54 -10.98 -8.75
CA GLN A 178 -12.08 -10.94 -8.98
C GLN A 178 -11.35 -12.05 -8.23
N SER A 179 -11.54 -13.31 -8.66
CA SER A 179 -10.94 -14.51 -8.07
C SER A 179 -9.39 -14.56 -8.08
N LEU A 180 -8.74 -13.69 -8.85
CA LEU A 180 -7.28 -13.59 -8.94
C LEU A 180 -6.65 -12.60 -7.96
N LEU A 181 -7.43 -11.94 -7.09
CA LEU A 181 -6.91 -10.97 -6.13
C LEU A 181 -5.99 -11.63 -5.10
N GLU A 182 -4.78 -11.07 -4.98
CA GLU A 182 -3.77 -11.42 -3.98
C GLU A 182 -3.64 -10.36 -2.89
N THR A 183 -3.96 -9.10 -3.22
CA THR A 183 -3.88 -7.95 -2.31
C THR A 183 -5.11 -7.05 -2.42
N VAL A 184 -5.82 -6.88 -1.31
CA VAL A 184 -6.98 -6.00 -1.18
C VAL A 184 -6.71 -4.94 -0.12
N ALA A 185 -7.06 -3.68 -0.40
CA ALA A 185 -7.07 -2.60 0.58
C ALA A 185 -8.39 -1.81 0.54
N LEU A 186 -9.11 -1.71 1.66
CA LEU A 186 -10.41 -1.05 1.76
C LEU A 186 -10.40 -0.01 2.90
N GLU A 187 -10.51 1.28 2.57
CA GLU A 187 -10.76 2.34 3.55
C GLU A 187 -12.22 2.80 3.45
N TYR A 188 -13.04 2.40 4.41
CA TYR A 188 -14.42 2.85 4.60
C TYR A 188 -14.45 4.25 5.22
N SER A 189 -15.39 5.08 4.78
CA SER A 189 -15.57 6.41 5.33
C SER A 189 -16.29 6.37 6.69
N SER A 190 -16.06 7.42 7.49
CA SER A 190 -16.48 7.56 8.89
C SER A 190 -17.95 7.36 9.27
N ARG A 191 -18.84 7.24 8.29
CA ARG A 191 -20.29 7.17 8.48
C ARG A 191 -20.89 5.79 8.19
N SER A 192 -20.10 4.84 7.72
CA SER A 192 -20.50 3.43 7.64
C SER A 192 -20.04 2.70 8.89
N ASP A 193 -20.98 2.03 9.57
CA ASP A 193 -20.76 1.24 10.80
C ASP A 193 -20.01 -0.08 10.53
N GLY A 194 -18.87 0.03 9.85
CA GLY A 194 -18.12 -1.10 9.32
C GLY A 194 -18.65 -1.62 7.98
N SER A 195 -18.40 -2.90 7.74
CA SER A 195 -18.61 -3.56 6.45
C SER A 195 -19.35 -4.91 6.59
N PRO A 196 -20.56 -4.95 7.18
CA PRO A 196 -21.29 -6.19 7.46
C PRO A 196 -21.68 -6.97 6.19
N GLU A 197 -21.66 -6.32 5.02
CA GLU A 197 -21.93 -6.98 3.75
C GLU A 197 -20.83 -8.00 3.38
N LEU A 198 -19.62 -7.86 3.94
CA LEU A 198 -18.51 -8.77 3.71
C LEU A 198 -18.71 -10.14 4.38
N ALA A 199 -19.59 -10.25 5.37
CA ALA A 199 -20.04 -11.54 5.93
C ALA A 199 -20.67 -12.46 4.87
N SER A 200 -21.26 -11.88 3.81
CA SER A 200 -21.93 -12.63 2.75
C SER A 200 -20.99 -13.15 1.65
N LEU A 201 -19.70 -12.80 1.71
CA LEU A 201 -18.71 -13.28 0.74
C LEU A 201 -18.46 -14.79 0.95
N PRO A 202 -18.67 -15.66 -0.06
CA PRO A 202 -18.48 -17.12 0.08
C PRO A 202 -17.05 -17.50 0.48
N PRO A 203 -16.83 -18.48 1.38
CA PRO A 203 -15.48 -18.82 1.89
C PRO A 203 -14.46 -19.19 0.80
N ASP A 204 -14.92 -19.72 -0.33
CA ASP A 204 -14.14 -20.10 -1.52
C ASP A 204 -13.84 -18.91 -2.46
N ALA A 205 -14.51 -17.77 -2.28
CA ALA A 205 -14.19 -16.54 -3.02
C ALA A 205 -12.80 -16.02 -2.65
N LEU A 206 -12.12 -15.38 -3.61
CA LEU A 206 -10.73 -14.89 -3.47
C LEU A 206 -9.70 -15.97 -3.04
N PRO A 207 -9.61 -17.13 -3.73
CA PRO A 207 -8.74 -18.25 -3.34
C PRO A 207 -7.22 -17.97 -3.41
N ARG A 208 -6.83 -16.73 -3.75
CA ARG A 208 -5.44 -16.26 -3.82
C ARG A 208 -5.15 -15.10 -2.85
N LEU A 209 -6.12 -14.66 -2.05
CA LEU A 209 -5.97 -13.51 -1.16
C LEU A 209 -4.93 -13.79 -0.08
N ARG A 210 -3.77 -13.12 -0.17
CA ARG A 210 -2.69 -13.22 0.82
C ARG A 210 -2.60 -11.99 1.72
N ARG A 211 -3.01 -10.82 1.22
CA ARG A 211 -2.81 -9.53 1.87
C ARG A 211 -4.14 -8.78 1.95
N PHE A 212 -4.61 -8.53 3.15
CA PHE A 212 -5.81 -7.75 3.39
C PHE A 212 -5.50 -6.54 4.29
N ILE A 213 -5.88 -5.36 3.82
CA ILE A 213 -5.69 -4.09 4.53
C ILE A 213 -7.08 -3.46 4.66
N CYS A 214 -7.50 -3.09 5.86
CA CYS A 214 -8.75 -2.38 6.10
C CYS A 214 -8.55 -1.23 7.08
N ASN A 215 -9.59 -0.43 7.31
CA ASN A 215 -9.66 0.52 8.43
C ASN A 215 -10.84 0.22 9.37
N SER A 216 -11.36 -1.01 9.34
CA SER A 216 -12.45 -1.46 10.22
C SER A 216 -12.24 -2.92 10.57
N TYR A 217 -12.31 -3.23 11.86
CA TYR A 217 -12.20 -4.60 12.38
C TYR A 217 -13.30 -5.52 11.84
N SER A 218 -14.49 -4.98 11.55
CA SER A 218 -15.59 -5.74 10.97
C SER A 218 -15.26 -6.32 9.59
N SER A 219 -14.28 -5.74 8.88
CA SER A 219 -13.79 -6.26 7.62
C SER A 219 -12.93 -7.52 7.75
N ALA A 220 -12.55 -7.93 8.98
CA ALA A 220 -11.84 -9.20 9.24
C ALA A 220 -12.62 -10.42 8.74
N GLN A 221 -13.94 -10.31 8.58
CA GLN A 221 -14.81 -11.33 7.96
C GLN A 221 -14.34 -11.78 6.56
N VAL A 222 -13.58 -10.92 5.84
CA VAL A 222 -12.93 -11.27 4.57
C VAL A 222 -11.81 -12.31 4.74
N VAL A 223 -11.31 -12.58 5.94
CA VAL A 223 -10.28 -13.61 6.16
C VAL A 223 -10.86 -15.03 6.25
N ARG A 224 -12.13 -15.18 6.68
CA ARG A 224 -12.81 -16.48 6.87
C ARG A 224 -12.74 -17.37 5.63
N GLY A 225 -12.02 -18.50 5.73
CA GLY A 225 -11.85 -19.51 4.67
C GLY A 225 -10.72 -19.22 3.67
N ARG A 226 -10.03 -18.08 3.78
CA ARG A 226 -9.15 -17.55 2.72
C ARG A 226 -7.68 -17.56 3.14
N PRO A 227 -6.72 -17.69 2.21
CA PRO A 227 -5.32 -18.00 2.54
C PRO A 227 -4.50 -16.75 2.91
N VAL A 228 -4.98 -15.97 3.87
CA VAL A 228 -4.40 -14.68 4.25
C VAL A 228 -3.13 -14.92 5.08
N GLU A 229 -2.07 -14.22 4.70
CA GLU A 229 -0.73 -14.25 5.33
C GLU A 229 -0.41 -12.91 6.01
N LEU A 230 -1.09 -11.83 5.61
CA LEU A 230 -0.89 -10.46 6.10
C LEU A 230 -2.23 -9.76 6.31
N PHE A 231 -2.48 -9.29 7.53
CA PHE A 231 -3.65 -8.50 7.90
C PHE A 231 -3.23 -7.18 8.55
N VAL A 232 -3.80 -6.06 8.09
CA VAL A 232 -3.48 -4.71 8.56
C VAL A 232 -4.74 -3.90 8.78
N VAL A 233 -4.85 -3.27 9.96
CA VAL A 233 -5.84 -2.22 10.26
C VAL A 233 -5.15 -0.85 10.21
N ASP A 234 -5.31 -0.12 9.10
CA ASP A 234 -4.59 1.12 8.79
C ASP A 234 -5.04 2.29 9.69
N ARG A 235 -4.17 2.59 10.67
CA ARG A 235 -4.24 3.71 11.61
C ARG A 235 -4.37 5.12 11.00
N ARG A 236 -4.12 5.29 9.70
CA ARG A 236 -4.14 6.60 9.02
C ARG A 236 -5.56 7.09 8.73
N SER A 237 -6.53 6.19 8.76
CA SER A 237 -7.94 6.59 8.78
C SER A 237 -8.28 7.07 10.20
N ALA A 238 -9.05 8.17 10.32
CA ALA A 238 -9.36 8.77 11.63
C ALA A 238 -10.42 7.99 12.43
N TYR A 239 -10.57 6.68 12.18
CA TYR A 239 -11.72 5.88 12.58
C TYR A 239 -11.30 4.48 13.04
N VAL A 240 -11.76 4.16 14.25
CA VAL A 240 -11.83 2.83 14.88
C VAL A 240 -10.48 2.13 15.06
N ASN A 241 -9.77 2.57 16.11
CA ASN A 241 -9.09 1.63 16.99
C ASN A 241 -10.06 0.51 17.41
N ILE A 242 -9.54 -0.70 17.57
CA ILE A 242 -10.30 -1.85 18.05
C ILE A 242 -10.48 -1.75 19.57
N SER A 243 -11.74 -1.75 20.02
CA SER A 243 -12.04 -1.82 21.45
C SER A 243 -11.81 -3.23 22.02
N PRO A 244 -11.63 -3.39 23.34
CA PRO A 244 -11.36 -4.70 23.96
C PRO A 244 -12.45 -5.75 23.74
N GLU A 245 -13.69 -5.30 23.55
CA GLU A 245 -14.88 -6.12 23.26
C GLU A 245 -14.94 -6.53 21.78
N GLN A 246 -14.38 -5.72 20.88
CA GLN A 246 -14.33 -5.97 19.44
C GLN A 246 -13.16 -6.90 19.04
N LEU A 247 -12.06 -6.85 19.80
CA LEU A 247 -10.84 -7.63 19.51
C LEU A 247 -11.10 -9.14 19.40
N PRO A 248 -11.85 -9.82 20.29
CA PRO A 248 -12.14 -11.25 20.17
C PRO A 248 -12.81 -11.62 18.86
N THR A 249 -13.79 -10.83 18.40
CA THR A 249 -14.50 -11.06 17.13
C THR A 249 -13.57 -10.91 15.94
N CYS A 250 -12.71 -9.88 15.94
CA CYS A 250 -11.68 -9.69 14.92
C CYS A 250 -10.72 -10.90 14.88
N LEU A 251 -10.18 -11.31 16.03
CA LEU A 251 -9.25 -12.42 16.14
C LEU A 251 -9.86 -13.78 15.77
N GLN A 252 -11.14 -14.00 16.09
CA GLN A 252 -11.89 -15.19 15.66
C GLN A 252 -11.94 -15.28 14.13
N ASP A 253 -12.19 -14.17 13.45
CA ASP A 253 -12.22 -14.12 11.98
C ASP A 253 -10.84 -14.35 11.35
N LEU A 254 -9.77 -13.87 11.99
CA LEU A 254 -8.38 -14.12 11.57
C LEU A 254 -7.96 -15.58 11.76
N HIS A 255 -8.40 -16.21 12.85
CA HIS A 255 -8.15 -17.63 13.12
C HIS A 255 -8.81 -18.55 12.07
N MET A 256 -9.87 -18.08 11.41
CA MET A 256 -10.53 -18.79 10.30
C MET A 256 -9.80 -18.65 8.94
N SER A 257 -8.60 -18.07 8.89
CA SER A 257 -7.74 -18.08 7.70
C SER A 257 -7.34 -19.52 7.32
N THR A 258 -7.25 -19.83 6.03
CA THR A 258 -6.69 -21.12 5.55
C THR A 258 -5.17 -21.14 5.48
N ARG A 259 -4.51 -20.07 5.95
CA ARG A 259 -3.05 -19.99 6.19
C ARG A 259 -2.77 -19.27 7.50
N GLY A 260 -1.68 -19.61 8.17
CA GLY A 260 -1.19 -18.86 9.32
C GLY A 260 -0.92 -17.39 8.97
N ILE A 261 -1.44 -16.47 9.78
CA ILE A 261 -1.17 -15.04 9.67
C ILE A 261 0.28 -14.80 10.12
N LEU A 262 1.13 -14.33 9.19
CA LEU A 262 2.56 -14.08 9.42
C LEU A 262 2.83 -12.62 9.82
N LEU A 263 2.03 -11.67 9.31
CA LEU A 263 2.09 -10.26 9.68
C LEU A 263 0.71 -9.77 10.14
N LEU A 264 0.68 -9.18 11.33
CA LEU A 264 -0.51 -8.60 11.94
C LEU A 264 -0.21 -7.16 12.39
N GLU A 265 -0.84 -6.18 11.75
CA GLU A 265 -0.86 -4.79 12.21
C GLU A 265 -2.28 -4.44 12.70
N LEU A 266 -2.42 -4.07 13.97
CA LEU A 266 -3.70 -3.67 14.56
C LEU A 266 -3.61 -2.25 15.12
N ALA A 267 -4.70 -1.49 14.97
CA ALA A 267 -4.98 -0.33 15.81
C ALA A 267 -5.93 -0.77 16.93
N ILE A 268 -5.55 -0.59 18.19
CA ILE A 268 -6.30 -1.02 19.39
C ILE A 268 -6.41 0.18 20.35
N ASP A 269 -7.46 0.26 21.17
CA ASP A 269 -7.61 1.41 22.07
C ASP A 269 -6.57 1.43 23.21
N SER A 270 -6.39 0.28 23.87
CA SER A 270 -5.45 0.07 24.98
C SER A 270 -4.98 -1.39 25.03
N LEU A 271 -3.83 -1.61 25.67
CA LEU A 271 -3.26 -2.93 25.92
C LEU A 271 -3.69 -3.47 27.26
N TYR A 272 -4.58 -4.46 27.27
CA TYR A 272 -5.01 -5.11 28.50
C TYR A 272 -4.06 -6.26 28.82
N ALA A 273 -3.19 -6.03 29.81
CA ALA A 273 -2.10 -6.89 30.27
C ALA A 273 -2.42 -8.40 30.32
N THR A 274 -3.64 -8.74 30.75
CA THR A 274 -4.08 -10.12 31.00
C THR A 274 -4.72 -10.79 29.79
N THR A 275 -5.06 -10.06 28.72
CA THR A 275 -5.85 -10.63 27.61
C THR A 275 -5.39 -10.29 26.20
N THR A 276 -4.79 -9.11 25.94
CA THR A 276 -4.58 -8.68 24.55
C THR A 276 -3.56 -9.56 23.83
N LEU A 277 -2.34 -9.71 24.37
CA LEU A 277 -1.31 -10.53 23.74
C LEU A 277 -1.63 -12.02 23.77
N CYS A 278 -2.26 -12.51 24.85
CA CYS A 278 -2.70 -13.91 24.96
C CYS A 278 -3.69 -14.27 23.84
N LYS A 279 -4.76 -13.47 23.67
CA LYS A 279 -5.76 -13.69 22.60
C LYS A 279 -5.13 -13.62 21.21
N ILE A 280 -4.21 -12.68 20.97
CA ILE A 280 -3.50 -12.57 19.68
C ILE A 280 -2.66 -13.84 19.42
N GLN A 281 -1.92 -14.31 20.44
CA GLN A 281 -1.09 -15.50 20.35
C GLN A 281 -1.93 -16.76 20.09
N GLU A 282 -3.07 -16.91 20.77
CA GLU A 282 -3.99 -18.03 20.59
C GLU A 282 -4.60 -18.05 19.18
N ALA A 283 -5.01 -16.89 18.66
CA ALA A 283 -5.60 -16.78 17.33
C ALA A 283 -4.56 -16.92 16.19
N THR A 284 -3.34 -16.40 16.39
CA THR A 284 -2.27 -16.32 15.37
C THR A 284 -0.92 -16.83 15.91
N PRO A 285 -0.77 -18.16 16.16
CA PRO A 285 0.45 -18.72 16.77
C PRO A 285 1.69 -18.67 15.86
N ASP A 286 1.51 -18.70 14.54
CA ASP A 286 2.57 -18.64 13.51
C ASP A 286 3.11 -17.23 13.23
N LEU A 287 2.70 -16.24 14.02
CA LEU A 287 2.97 -14.84 13.76
C LEU A 287 4.47 -14.51 13.82
N GLN A 288 4.99 -13.88 12.76
CA GLN A 288 6.39 -13.49 12.61
C GLN A 288 6.60 -12.00 12.87
N GLN A 289 5.63 -11.15 12.48
CA GLN A 289 5.61 -9.72 12.76
C GLN A 289 4.27 -9.29 13.40
N LEU A 290 4.37 -8.68 14.57
CA LEU A 290 3.25 -8.02 15.26
C LEU A 290 3.53 -6.51 15.37
N GLU A 291 2.59 -5.69 14.93
CA GLU A 291 2.64 -4.22 15.04
C GLU A 291 1.35 -3.73 15.70
N LEU A 292 1.47 -3.13 16.89
CA LEU A 292 0.32 -2.66 17.68
C LEU A 292 0.33 -1.14 17.81
N ASN A 293 -0.69 -0.51 17.25
CA ASN A 293 -0.90 0.92 17.34
C ASN A 293 -1.92 1.20 18.43
N THR A 294 -1.56 1.98 19.44
CA THR A 294 -2.43 2.19 20.61
C THR A 294 -2.54 3.66 21.00
N SER A 295 -3.74 4.05 21.44
CA SER A 295 -4.03 5.40 21.95
C SER A 295 -3.68 5.60 23.42
N ASP A 296 -3.33 4.55 24.15
CA ASP A 296 -3.01 4.61 25.58
C ASP A 296 -1.67 5.33 25.84
N PHE A 297 -1.43 5.69 27.09
CA PHE A 297 -0.19 6.25 27.59
C PHE A 297 0.90 5.18 27.67
N TRP A 298 2.15 5.56 27.38
CA TRP A 298 3.29 4.64 27.46
C TRP A 298 3.42 3.94 28.82
N VAL A 299 3.11 4.62 29.93
CA VAL A 299 3.24 4.08 31.30
C VAL A 299 2.34 2.86 31.51
N ASN A 300 1.09 2.93 31.03
CA ASN A 300 0.18 1.78 31.05
C ASN A 300 0.74 0.66 30.17
N GLN A 301 1.04 0.96 28.91
CA GLN A 301 1.54 -0.02 27.95
C GLN A 301 2.80 -0.76 28.44
N MET A 302 3.76 -0.09 29.06
CA MET A 302 4.97 -0.74 29.57
C MET A 302 4.69 -1.65 30.76
N ARG A 303 3.83 -1.23 31.71
CA ARG A 303 3.33 -2.12 32.79
C ARG A 303 2.63 -3.34 32.19
N ASP A 304 1.81 -3.12 31.18
CA ASP A 304 0.92 -4.15 30.64
C ASP A 304 1.65 -5.11 29.68
N LEU A 305 2.74 -4.67 29.02
CA LEU A 305 3.69 -5.53 28.28
C LEU A 305 4.66 -6.31 29.18
N THR A 306 4.91 -5.83 30.41
CA THR A 306 5.80 -6.49 31.38
C THR A 306 5.06 -7.35 32.40
N SER A 307 3.73 -7.47 32.27
CA SER A 307 2.94 -8.38 33.10
C SER A 307 3.39 -9.84 32.91
N PRO A 308 3.24 -10.71 33.94
CA PRO A 308 3.53 -12.13 33.82
C PRO A 308 2.82 -12.79 32.63
N GLU A 309 1.58 -12.38 32.35
CA GLU A 309 0.73 -12.90 31.28
C GLU A 309 1.23 -12.49 29.89
N SER A 310 1.57 -11.20 29.70
CA SER A 310 2.16 -10.71 28.45
C SER A 310 3.52 -11.37 28.16
N LEU A 311 4.36 -11.50 29.19
CA LEU A 311 5.64 -12.19 29.06
C LEU A 311 5.47 -13.69 28.79
N ASP A 312 4.39 -14.31 29.25
CA ASP A 312 4.07 -15.70 28.91
C ASP A 312 3.56 -15.84 27.46
N ALA A 313 2.71 -14.93 27.00
CA ALA A 313 2.31 -14.86 25.59
C ALA A 313 3.53 -14.68 24.66
N PHE A 314 4.49 -13.82 25.04
CA PHE A 314 5.76 -13.66 24.31
C PHE A 314 6.57 -14.97 24.22
N ARG A 315 6.59 -15.80 25.26
CA ARG A 315 7.25 -17.13 25.20
C ARG A 315 6.54 -18.07 24.23
N LYS A 316 5.20 -18.03 24.21
CA LYS A 316 4.35 -18.93 23.41
C LYS A 316 4.31 -18.63 21.92
N PHE A 317 4.54 -17.40 21.49
CA PHE A 317 4.69 -17.09 20.05
C PHE A 317 5.87 -17.85 19.45
N ALA A 318 5.62 -18.87 18.61
CA ALA A 318 6.64 -19.79 18.15
C ALA A 318 7.63 -19.17 17.15
N GLN A 319 7.18 -18.21 16.33
CA GLN A 319 7.93 -17.66 15.19
C GLN A 319 8.17 -16.14 15.26
N LEU A 320 7.81 -15.46 16.35
CA LEU A 320 7.86 -13.99 16.40
C LEU A 320 9.31 -13.47 16.34
N GLU A 321 9.62 -12.74 15.27
CA GLU A 321 10.92 -12.10 15.01
C GLU A 321 10.85 -10.56 15.13
N SER A 322 9.68 -9.97 14.89
CA SER A 322 9.47 -8.53 14.92
C SER A 322 8.27 -8.15 15.79
N PHE A 323 8.51 -7.46 16.90
CA PHE A 323 7.46 -6.79 17.66
C PHE A 323 7.63 -5.27 17.55
N LYS A 324 6.56 -4.57 17.19
CA LYS A 324 6.48 -3.12 17.23
C LYS A 324 5.25 -2.68 17.99
N ILE A 325 5.38 -1.57 18.70
CA ILE A 325 4.26 -0.88 19.31
C ILE A 325 4.46 0.62 19.23
N ASP A 326 3.40 1.31 18.82
CA ASP A 326 3.37 2.74 18.57
C ASP A 326 2.32 3.36 19.49
N ALA A 327 2.75 4.27 20.38
CA ALA A 327 1.89 4.95 21.34
C ALA A 327 1.64 6.41 20.94
N ARG A 328 0.45 6.94 21.23
CA ARG A 328 0.11 8.34 20.94
C ARG A 328 0.76 9.35 21.88
N GLN A 329 1.01 9.00 23.14
CA GLN A 329 1.40 9.96 24.16
C GLN A 329 2.49 9.42 25.09
N ALA A 330 3.66 10.08 25.03
CA ALA A 330 4.67 9.99 26.07
C ALA A 330 4.42 11.06 27.13
N ASP A 331 4.03 10.60 28.32
CA ASP A 331 4.40 11.26 29.56
C ASP A 331 5.92 11.15 29.77
N ASP A 332 6.48 11.86 30.75
CA ASP A 332 7.91 11.79 31.12
C ASP A 332 8.27 10.44 31.75
N MET A 333 8.26 9.38 30.94
CA MET A 333 8.67 8.05 31.34
C MET A 333 10.19 8.01 31.55
N PRO A 334 10.69 7.55 32.72
CA PRO A 334 12.11 7.36 32.91
C PRO A 334 12.63 6.23 32.00
N PHE A 335 13.76 6.47 31.32
CA PHE A 335 14.40 5.52 30.41
C PHE A 335 14.67 4.15 31.04
N THR A 336 14.82 4.08 32.37
CA THR A 336 14.99 2.83 33.12
C THR A 336 13.77 1.90 33.05
N ALA A 337 12.54 2.45 33.07
CA ALA A 337 11.32 1.66 32.90
C ALA A 337 11.22 1.07 31.48
N PHE A 338 11.62 1.88 30.50
CA PHE A 338 11.68 1.51 29.10
C PHE A 338 12.73 0.40 28.84
N GLU A 339 13.94 0.55 29.37
CA GLU A 339 14.99 -0.46 29.29
C GLU A 339 14.61 -1.76 30.01
N PHE A 340 13.96 -1.67 31.18
CA PHE A 340 13.43 -2.81 31.91
C PHE A 340 12.41 -3.60 31.08
N ALA A 341 11.49 -2.90 30.40
CA ALA A 341 10.49 -3.53 29.56
C ALA A 341 11.11 -4.26 28.37
N ILE A 342 12.03 -3.62 27.64
CA ILE A 342 12.77 -4.27 26.54
C ILE A 342 13.54 -5.50 27.02
N ARG A 343 14.28 -5.39 28.13
CA ARG A 343 15.02 -6.55 28.69
C ARG A 343 14.08 -7.69 29.08
N SER A 344 12.90 -7.39 29.60
CA SER A 344 11.89 -8.39 29.98
C SER A 344 11.29 -9.09 28.76
N ILE A 345 10.90 -8.33 27.73
CA ILE A 345 10.37 -8.86 26.46
C ILE A 345 11.42 -9.73 25.75
N LEU A 346 12.68 -9.30 25.68
CA LEU A 346 13.77 -10.08 25.07
C LEU A 346 14.10 -11.36 25.83
N ARG A 347 14.02 -11.34 27.17
CA ARG A 347 14.15 -12.57 27.99
C ARG A 347 12.99 -13.54 27.76
N ALA A 348 11.78 -13.03 27.52
CA ALA A 348 10.62 -13.84 27.18
C ALA A 348 10.68 -14.40 25.75
N ARG A 349 11.17 -13.62 24.77
CA ARG A 349 11.32 -14.04 23.37
C ARG A 349 12.70 -13.70 22.80
N PRO A 350 13.73 -14.55 23.03
CA PRO A 350 15.10 -14.30 22.56
C PRO A 350 15.29 -14.26 21.04
N THR A 351 14.31 -14.72 20.25
CA THR A 351 14.40 -14.68 18.77
C THR A 351 13.97 -13.34 18.17
N LEU A 352 13.54 -12.37 18.97
CA LEU A 352 13.17 -11.04 18.49
C LEU A 352 14.40 -10.33 17.89
N ARG A 353 14.41 -10.22 16.56
CA ARG A 353 15.41 -9.46 15.78
C ARG A 353 15.06 -7.98 15.74
N VAL A 354 13.77 -7.66 15.79
CA VAL A 354 13.26 -6.29 15.81
C VAL A 354 12.34 -6.13 17.01
N LEU A 355 12.71 -5.21 17.88
CA LEU A 355 11.85 -4.66 18.91
C LEU A 355 11.92 -3.14 18.75
N ALA A 356 10.80 -2.51 18.40
CA ALA A 356 10.70 -1.08 18.17
C ALA A 356 9.51 -0.50 18.93
N LEU A 357 9.79 0.51 19.75
CA LEU A 357 8.80 1.21 20.57
C LEU A 357 8.78 2.67 20.07
N TRP A 358 7.66 3.11 19.51
CA TRP A 358 7.51 4.37 18.75
C TRP A 358 6.67 5.41 19.48
N ASP A 359 7.27 6.56 19.77
CA ASP A 359 6.62 7.70 20.41
C ASP A 359 6.26 8.75 19.36
N TYR A 360 4.96 8.89 19.09
CA TYR A 360 4.42 9.86 18.15
C TYR A 360 4.57 11.31 18.58
N ALA A 361 4.49 11.59 19.88
CA ALA A 361 4.52 12.96 20.39
C ALA A 361 5.91 13.59 20.20
N GLN A 362 6.96 12.76 20.21
CA GLN A 362 8.35 13.22 20.16
C GLN A 362 9.09 12.83 18.86
N ASP A 363 8.44 12.12 17.92
CA ASP A 363 9.07 11.54 16.70
C ASP A 363 10.30 10.68 17.06
N LYS A 364 10.17 9.89 18.13
CA LYS A 364 11.26 9.09 18.71
C LYS A 364 11.05 7.59 18.47
N VAL A 365 12.09 6.97 17.95
CA VAL A 365 12.17 5.52 17.73
C VAL A 365 13.19 4.92 18.68
N TYR A 366 12.70 4.12 19.61
CA TYR A 366 13.57 3.35 20.49
C TYR A 366 13.62 1.90 19.97
N SER A 367 14.84 1.39 19.72
CA SER A 367 15.03 0.07 19.09
C SER A 367 16.20 -0.70 19.69
N LEU A 368 16.28 -2.00 19.41
CA LEU A 368 17.44 -2.85 19.73
C LEU A 368 18.76 -2.25 19.24
N ASN A 369 18.78 -1.77 18.01
CA ASN A 369 19.95 -1.14 17.40
C ASN A 369 20.30 0.21 18.05
N THR A 370 19.32 0.88 18.66
CA THR A 370 19.55 2.05 19.50
C THR A 370 20.29 1.59 20.76
N ILE A 371 19.70 0.68 21.55
CA ILE A 371 20.25 0.26 22.86
C ILE A 371 21.65 -0.36 22.74
N ALA A 372 21.87 -1.23 21.74
CA ALA A 372 23.16 -1.89 21.53
C ALA A 372 24.32 -0.90 21.25
N ARG A 373 24.04 0.30 20.73
CA ARG A 373 25.07 1.32 20.42
C ARG A 373 25.55 2.12 21.63
N TYR A 374 24.82 2.10 22.74
CA TYR A 374 25.07 2.98 23.88
C TYR A 374 25.23 2.24 25.22
N ALA A 375 24.94 0.94 25.26
CA ALA A 375 25.27 0.08 26.40
C ALA A 375 26.74 0.17 26.92
N PRO A 376 27.77 0.49 26.10
CA PRO A 376 29.15 0.58 26.60
C PRO A 376 29.55 1.92 27.25
N THR A 377 28.85 3.03 27.00
CA THR A 377 29.42 4.38 27.25
C THR A 377 29.04 5.03 28.58
N GLY A 378 27.99 4.54 29.26
CA GLY A 378 27.49 5.13 30.53
C GLY A 378 26.82 6.51 30.39
N GLU A 379 27.27 7.32 29.44
CA GLU A 379 26.67 8.57 29.02
C GLU A 379 25.93 8.41 27.68
N PHE A 380 24.70 8.91 27.62
CA PHE A 380 23.90 9.05 26.40
C PHE A 380 23.67 10.54 26.10
N PRO A 381 24.29 11.12 25.06
CA PRO A 381 23.82 12.39 24.53
C PRO A 381 22.51 12.16 23.77
N TYR A 382 21.50 13.00 24.02
CA TYR A 382 20.22 13.00 23.31
C TYR A 382 20.39 13.28 21.80
N ARG A 383 20.72 12.27 20.99
CA ARG A 383 20.77 12.38 19.53
C ARG A 383 19.84 11.40 18.82
N ILE A 384 18.74 12.00 18.39
CA ILE A 384 17.61 11.43 17.66
C ILE A 384 18.07 10.82 16.33
N ALA A 385 17.76 9.55 16.09
CA ALA A 385 17.81 8.96 14.76
C ALA A 385 16.48 9.25 14.03
N ARG A 386 16.38 10.38 13.34
CA ARG A 386 15.21 10.72 12.49
C ARG A 386 15.17 9.85 11.24
N GLY A 387 14.65 8.63 11.36
CA GLY A 387 14.38 7.74 10.25
C GLY A 387 12.98 7.97 9.68
N ARG A 388 12.86 8.78 8.61
CA ARG A 388 11.63 8.77 7.81
C ARG A 388 11.48 7.40 7.15
N TRP A 389 10.40 6.68 7.47
CA TRP A 389 10.06 5.45 6.76
C TRP A 389 9.40 5.76 5.41
N GLY A 390 10.02 5.26 4.34
CA GLY A 390 9.55 5.52 2.98
C GLY A 390 10.52 5.11 1.87
N ASP A 391 11.05 3.89 1.92
CA ASP A 391 11.65 3.15 0.80
C ASP A 391 11.25 1.67 0.92
#